data_AF-A0A356X3V8-F1
#
_entry.id   AF-A0A356X3V8-F1
#
_cell.length_a   1.000
_cell.length_b   1.000
_cell.length_c   1.000
_cell.angle_alpha   90.00
_cell.angle_beta   90.00
_cell.angle_gamma   90.00
#
_symmetry.space_group_name_H-M   'P 1'
#
loop_
_entity.id
_entity.type
_entity.pdbx_description
1 polymer ?
#
loop_
_entity_poly.entity_id
_entity_poly.type
_entity_poly.pdbx_seq_one_letter_code
_entity_poly.pdbx_strand_id
1 'polypeptide(L)' 'MFDETDPIPRIVIGKSSTNYLKPVTSDFTSELIIPEKERLQQFREMFARFGKARITLKAQIKHKEELQAEFEGDYIAIKN' A
#
# COMPACT_ATOMS: atom_id res chain seq x y z
N MET A 1 1.43 -18.45 9.24
CA MET A 1 0.02 -18.84 9.19
C MET A 1 -0.66 -17.96 10.21
N PHE A 2 -1.58 -17.08 9.81
CA PHE A 2 -2.36 -16.30 10.79
C PHE A 2 -3.31 -17.29 11.45
N ASP A 3 -3.27 -17.40 12.77
CA ASP A 3 -4.21 -18.27 13.48
C ASP A 3 -5.61 -17.66 13.35
N GLU A 4 -6.65 -18.47 13.26
CA GLU A 4 -8.03 -17.99 13.07
C GLU A 4 -8.52 -17.16 14.28
N THR A 5 -7.77 -17.21 15.38
CA THR A 5 -7.96 -16.46 16.62
C THR A 5 -7.11 -15.20 16.75
N ASP A 6 -6.18 -14.92 15.82
CA ASP A 6 -5.35 -13.71 15.91
C ASP A 6 -6.21 -12.45 15.69
N PRO A 7 -6.12 -11.45 16.57
CA PRO A 7 -6.90 -10.22 16.41
C PRO A 7 -6.55 -9.54 15.08
N ILE A 8 -7.57 -9.25 14.27
CA ILE A 8 -7.41 -8.59 12.97
C ILE A 8 -6.69 -7.25 13.20
N PRO A 9 -5.50 -7.04 12.64
CA PRO A 9 -4.75 -5.81 12.88
C PRO A 9 -5.46 -4.61 12.30
N ARG A 10 -5.41 -3.49 13.02
CA ARG A 10 -5.88 -2.21 12.50
C ARG A 10 -4.87 -1.68 11.48
N ILE A 11 -5.34 -1.39 10.28
CA ILE A 11 -4.53 -0.75 9.22
C ILE A 11 -5.00 0.70 9.06
N VAL A 12 -4.04 1.63 9.11
CA VAL A 12 -4.30 3.06 8.87
C VAL A 12 -3.36 3.57 7.79
N ILE A 13 -3.78 4.59 7.05
CA ILE A 13 -2.90 5.36 6.17
C ILE A 13 -2.49 6.64 6.90
N GLY A 14 -1.18 6.89 7.02
CA GLY A 14 -0.64 8.05 7.72
C GLY A 14 -0.41 9.24 6.80
N LYS A 15 0.16 8.98 5.63
CA LYS A 15 0.46 9.98 4.60
C LYS A 15 0.15 9.40 3.24
N SER A 16 -0.34 10.23 2.33
CA SER A 16 -0.45 9.89 0.91
C SER A 16 -0.15 11.10 0.04
N SER A 17 0.34 10.85 -1.16
CA SER A 17 0.52 11.84 -2.21
C SER A 17 0.12 11.26 -3.55
N THR A 18 -0.51 12.09 -4.38
CA THR A 18 -0.80 11.76 -5.77
C THR A 18 -0.10 12.77 -6.67
N ASN A 19 0.73 12.28 -7.58
CA ASN A 19 1.36 13.07 -8.62
C ASN A 19 0.55 12.93 -9.91
N TYR A 20 -0.16 13.99 -10.31
CA TYR A 20 -0.97 14.02 -11.53
C TYR A 20 -0.11 14.43 -12.72
N LEU A 21 0.09 13.50 -13.66
CA LEU A 21 0.88 13.71 -14.88
C LEU A 21 0.00 14.22 -16.04
N LYS A 22 -1.26 13.78 -16.09
CA LYS A 22 -2.26 14.18 -17.08
C LYS A 22 -3.65 14.24 -16.44
N PRO A 23 -4.60 14.99 -17.01
CA PRO A 23 -5.99 14.98 -16.57
C PRO A 23 -6.61 13.57 -16.65
N VAL A 24 -7.34 13.17 -15.62
CA VAL A 24 -8.17 11.96 -15.61
C VAL A 24 -9.59 12.38 -15.97
N THR A 25 -9.99 12.19 -17.23
CA THR A 25 -11.25 12.73 -17.78
C THR A 25 -12.31 11.68 -18.07
N SER A 26 -12.02 10.42 -17.77
CA SER A 26 -12.89 9.26 -17.96
C SER A 26 -12.55 8.17 -16.95
N ASP A 27 -13.26 7.05 -17.00
CA ASP A 27 -12.99 5.90 -16.13
C ASP A 27 -11.53 5.48 -16.16
N PHE A 28 -11.00 5.04 -15.02
CA PHE A 28 -9.61 4.66 -14.87
C PHE A 28 -9.48 3.40 -14.02
N THR A 29 -8.35 2.71 -14.15
CA THR A 29 -7.92 1.66 -13.25
C THR A 29 -6.79 2.15 -12.36
N SER A 30 -6.66 1.56 -11.17
CA SER A 30 -5.51 1.74 -10.31
C SER A 30 -4.86 0.41 -10.03
N GLU A 31 -3.56 0.32 -10.28
CA GLU A 31 -2.79 -0.90 -10.15
C GLU A 31 -1.67 -0.70 -9.13
N LEU A 32 -1.60 -1.59 -8.13
CA LEU A 32 -0.48 -1.61 -7.19
C LEU A 32 0.79 -2.02 -7.92
N ILE A 33 1.86 -1.24 -7.74
CA ILE A 33 3.20 -1.69 -8.04
C ILE A 33 3.59 -2.68 -6.94
N ILE A 34 3.64 -3.96 -7.28
CA ILE A 34 3.95 -5.03 -6.32
C ILE A 34 5.28 -4.71 -5.64
N PRO A 35 5.31 -4.53 -4.31
CA PRO A 35 6.56 -4.26 -3.60
C PRO A 35 7.52 -5.45 -3.72
N GLU A 36 8.81 -5.15 -3.63
CA GLU A 36 9.87 -6.17 -3.58
C GLU A 36 9.62 -7.17 -2.44
N LYS A 37 10.00 -8.43 -2.67
CA LYS A 37 9.77 -9.52 -1.69
C LYS A 37 10.48 -9.24 -0.38
N GLU A 38 11.67 -8.66 -0.44
CA GLU A 38 12.50 -8.27 0.69
C GLU A 38 11.79 -7.20 1.53
N ARG A 39 11.13 -6.24 0.87
CA ARG A 39 10.38 -5.20 1.55
C ARG A 39 9.14 -5.75 2.27
N LEU A 40 8.44 -6.69 1.64
CA LEU A 40 7.33 -7.40 2.26
C LEU A 40 7.78 -8.26 3.44
N GLN A 41 8.94 -8.91 3.32
CA GLN A 41 9.52 -9.73 4.39
C GLN A 41 9.91 -8.87 5.60
N GLN A 42 10.62 -7.76 5.38
CA GLN A 42 10.96 -6.80 6.42
C GLN A 42 9.71 -6.26 7.13
N PHE A 43 8.65 -5.92 6.38
CA PHE A 43 7.38 -5.49 6.98
C PHE A 43 6.79 -6.55 7.91
N ARG A 44 6.75 -7.82 7.47
CA ARG A 44 6.24 -8.94 8.29
C ARG A 44 7.06 -9.14 9.54
N GLU A 45 8.38 -9.09 9.45
CA GLU A 45 9.30 -9.24 10.59
C GLU A 45 9.12 -8.12 11.62
N MET A 46 9.03 -6.88 11.16
CA MET A 46 8.78 -5.73 12.04
C MET A 46 7.41 -5.83 12.72
N PHE A 47 6.38 -6.23 11.97
CA PHE A 47 5.04 -6.38 12.53
C PHE A 47 4.98 -7.52 13.55
N ALA A 48 5.62 -8.65 13.27
CA ALA A 48 5.69 -9.79 14.19
C ALA A 48 6.42 -9.39 15.49
N ARG A 49 7.56 -8.70 15.37
CA ARG A 49 8.42 -8.31 16.50
C ARG A 49 7.83 -7.21 17.37
N PHE A 50 7.24 -6.18 16.77
CA PHE A 50 6.84 -4.96 17.49
C PHE A 50 5.33 -4.77 17.59
N GLY A 51 4.53 -5.59 16.92
CA GLY A 51 3.08 -5.38 16.81
C GLY A 51 2.69 -4.13 16.01
N LYS A 52 3.66 -3.45 15.39
CA LYS A 52 3.45 -2.28 14.54
C LYS A 52 4.49 -2.25 13.43
N ALA A 53 4.06 -2.01 12.20
CA ALA A 53 4.97 -1.84 11.07
C ALA A 53 4.39 -0.89 10.03
N ARG A 54 5.28 -0.23 9.29
CA ARG A 54 4.94 0.67 8.17
C ARG A 54 5.39 0.06 6.85
N ILE A 55 4.58 0.21 5.83
CA ILE A 55 4.94 -0.07 4.43
C ILE A 55 4.46 1.07 3.53
N THR A 56 5.33 1.48 2.62
CA THR A 56 4.99 2.44 1.57
C THR A 56 4.56 1.65 0.35
N LEU A 57 3.35 1.91 -0.13
CA LEU A 57 2.76 1.28 -1.32
C LEU A 57 2.62 2.32 -2.42
N LYS A 58 2.91 1.90 -3.65
CA LYS A 58 2.79 2.74 -4.83
C LYS A 58 1.76 2.16 -5.77
N ALA A 59 0.95 3.01 -6.37
CA ALA A 59 -0.02 2.61 -7.37
C ALA A 59 0.06 3.52 -8.60
N GLN A 60 -0.24 2.96 -9.75
CA GLN A 60 -0.36 3.68 -11.00
C GLN A 60 -1.84 3.84 -11.33
N ILE A 61 -2.24 5.05 -11.71
CA ILE A 61 -3.58 5.36 -12.22
C ILE A 61 -3.48 5.43 -13.74
N LYS A 62 -4.23 4.55 -14.40
CA LYS A 62 -4.18 4.34 -15.84
C LYS A 62 -5.57 4.44 -16.47
N HIS A 63 -5.63 4.96 -17.69
CA HIS A 63 -6.75 4.82 -18.60
C HIS A 63 -6.18 4.20 -19.87
N LYS A 64 -6.64 2.98 -20.18
CA LYS A 64 -6.00 2.10 -21.17
C LYS A 64 -4.52 1.87 -20.80
N GLU A 65 -3.60 2.05 -21.74
CA GLU A 65 -2.16 1.88 -21.52
C GLU A 65 -1.43 3.18 -21.11
N GLU A 66 -2.17 4.27 -20.93
CA GLU A 66 -1.58 5.56 -20.55
C GLU A 66 -1.59 5.76 -19.04
N LEU A 67 -0.47 6.23 -18.49
CA LEU A 67 -0.34 6.67 -17.11
C LEU A 67 -0.81 8.13 -16.95
N GLN A 68 -1.82 8.36 -16.10
CA GLN A 68 -2.31 9.71 -15.79
C GLN A 68 -1.83 10.21 -14.44
N ALA A 69 -1.64 9.32 -13.46
CA ALA A 69 -1.15 9.72 -12.14
C ALA A 69 -0.41 8.58 -11.42
N GLU A 70 0.42 8.97 -10.47
CA GLU A 70 1.12 8.06 -9.57
C GLU A 70 0.68 8.35 -8.14
N PHE A 71 0.30 7.32 -7.41
CA PHE A 71 -0.05 7.40 -6.00
C PHE A 71 1.04 6.75 -5.14
N GLU A 72 1.36 7.38 -4.03
CA GLU A 72 2.21 6.82 -2.98
C GLU A 72 1.53 6.99 -1.62
N GLY A 73 1.42 5.90 -0.87
CA GLY A 73 0.74 5.87 0.43
C GLY A 73 1.55 5.12 1.48
N ASP A 74 1.63 5.70 2.67
CA ASP A 74 2.26 5.11 3.85
C ASP A 74 1.22 4.44 4.74
N TYR A 75 1.20 3.12 4.71
CA TYR A 75 0.30 2.29 5.50
C TYR A 75 0.98 1.78 6.76
N ILE A 76 0.23 1.76 7.85
CA ILE A 76 0.71 1.30 9.16
C ILE A 76 -0.27 0.23 9.67
N ALA A 77 0.25 -0.97 9.93
CA ALA A 77 -0.47 -2.03 10.63
C ALA A 77 -0.15 -1.97 12.12
N ILE A 78 -1.17 -2.14 12.97
CA ILE A 78 -1.08 -2.10 14.43
C ILE A 78 -1.87 -3.30 14.98
N LYS A 79 -1.22 -4.14 15.81
CA LYS A 79 -1.90 -5.20 16.57
C LYS A 79 -2.87 -4.55 17.56
N ASN A 80 -4.05 -5.13 17.71
CA ASN A 80 -5.00 -4.73 18.76
C ASN A 80 -4.59 -5.35 20.11
#